data_AF-A0A929DZ92-F1
#
_entry.id   AF-A0A929DZ92-F1
#
_cell.length_a   1.000
_cell.length_b   1.000
_cell.length_c   1.000
_cell.angle_alpha   90.00
_cell.angle_beta   90.00
_cell.angle_gamma   90.00
#
_symmetry.space_group_name_H-M   'P 1'
#
loop_
_entity.id
_entity.type
_entity.pdbx_description
1 polymer ?
#
loop_
_entity_poly.entity_id
_entity_poly.type
_entity_poly.pdbx_seq_one_letter_code
_entity_poly.pdbx_strand_id
1 'polypeptide(L)'
;MTTNKSPIISRIILTSTLLGSLLVLSAFLAISTGSSGSNLLETFSILIGKGDPDSIAATIIWQIRLPRVILAAFVGGTLALGGLVFQALLRNPLAEPYILGISGGSAIGAILAMLIGLSYFPGVAIFSFGGSLLVLGFITVIAGSTLGNTMLSRDSLLLGGVMMNAFCAAVI
;
A
#
# COMPACT_ATOMS: atom_id res chain seq x y z
N MET A 1 -4.89 -41.23 19.51
CA MET A 1 -5.44 -40.06 18.78
C MET A 1 -4.47 -38.88 18.90
N THR A 2 -3.39 -38.85 18.11
CA THR A 2 -2.44 -37.73 18.06
C THR A 2 -2.47 -37.17 16.65
N THR A 3 -3.15 -36.04 16.52
CA THR A 3 -3.48 -35.42 15.23
C THR A 3 -2.25 -34.80 14.59
N ASN A 4 -2.08 -35.13 13.31
CA ASN A 4 -1.05 -34.69 12.38
C ASN A 4 -1.10 -33.16 12.11
N LYS A 5 -0.75 -32.33 13.10
CA LYS A 5 -0.69 -30.85 12.99
C LYS A 5 0.68 -30.31 12.54
N SER A 6 1.70 -31.15 12.50
CA SER A 6 3.09 -30.83 12.13
C SER A 6 3.27 -30.19 10.73
N PRO A 7 2.61 -30.67 9.64
CA PRO A 7 2.98 -30.23 8.30
C PRO A 7 2.51 -28.81 7.96
N ILE A 8 1.42 -28.32 8.57
CA ILE A 8 0.86 -26.99 8.28
C ILE A 8 1.71 -25.90 8.95
N ILE A 9 2.05 -26.09 10.24
CA ILE A 9 2.88 -25.13 10.98
C ILE A 9 4.26 -25.02 10.34
N SER A 10 4.86 -26.16 9.95
CA SER A 10 6.14 -26.17 9.24
C SER A 10 6.08 -25.43 7.90
N ARG A 11 4.97 -25.54 7.15
CA ARG A 11 4.78 -24.81 5.89
C ARG A 11 4.64 -23.31 6.11
N ILE A 12 3.89 -22.88 7.13
CA ILE A 12 3.71 -21.45 7.46
C ILE A 12 5.03 -20.83 7.89
N ILE A 13 5.81 -21.51 8.73
CA ILE A 13 7.13 -21.03 9.16
C ILE A 13 8.04 -20.92 7.94
N LEU A 14 8.10 -21.95 7.08
CA LEU A 14 8.93 -21.95 5.89
C LEU A 14 8.56 -20.84 4.90
N THR A 15 7.27 -20.63 4.63
CA THR A 15 6.83 -19.58 3.69
C THR A 15 7.07 -18.19 4.28
N SER A 16 6.82 -18.00 5.57
CA SER A 16 7.07 -16.72 6.24
C SER A 16 8.55 -16.36 6.28
N THR A 17 9.44 -17.32 6.59
CA THR A 17 10.89 -17.09 6.57
C THR A 17 11.41 -16.84 5.17
N LEU A 18 10.92 -17.59 4.17
CA LEU A 18 11.27 -17.38 2.76
C LEU A 18 10.86 -15.97 2.29
N LEU A 19 9.60 -15.57 2.49
CA LEU A 19 9.11 -14.25 2.08
C LEU A 19 9.80 -13.13 2.86
N GLY A 20 10.06 -13.32 4.15
CA GLY A 20 10.82 -12.37 4.96
C GLY A 20 12.25 -12.18 4.45
N SER A 21 12.93 -13.27 4.09
CA SER A 21 14.28 -13.21 3.50
C SER A 21 14.28 -12.49 2.15
N LEU A 22 13.27 -12.73 1.32
CA LEU A 22 13.12 -12.11 0.01
C LEU A 22 12.79 -10.61 0.13
N LEU A 23 12.01 -10.21 1.13
CA LEU A 23 11.77 -8.81 1.47
C LEU A 23 13.07 -8.10 1.88
N VAL A 24 13.88 -8.70 2.75
CA VAL A 24 15.16 -8.12 3.18
C VAL A 24 16.14 -8.01 1.99
N LEU A 25 16.22 -9.05 1.16
CA LEU A 25 17.07 -9.06 -0.02
C LEU A 25 16.65 -7.97 -1.02
N SER A 26 15.35 -7.88 -1.33
CA SER A 26 14.82 -6.85 -2.23
C SER A 26 15.02 -5.44 -1.68
N ALA A 27 14.86 -5.22 -0.37
CA ALA A 27 15.16 -3.95 0.29
C ALA A 27 16.64 -3.57 0.14
N PHE A 28 17.56 -4.50 0.38
CA PHE A 28 18.99 -4.27 0.22
C PHE A 28 19.36 -3.93 -1.23
N LEU A 29 18.80 -4.65 -2.20
CA LEU A 29 18.99 -4.36 -3.63
C LEU A 29 18.41 -2.99 -4.01
N ALA A 30 17.23 -2.63 -3.48
CA ALA A 30 16.61 -1.33 -3.73
C ALA A 30 17.42 -0.16 -3.16
N ILE A 31 18.10 -0.35 -2.02
CA ILE A 31 19.03 0.65 -1.46
C ILE A 31 20.32 0.72 -2.30
N SER A 32 20.81 -0.43 -2.78
CA SER A 32 22.07 -0.53 -3.51
C SER A 32 21.98 -0.02 -4.96
N THR A 33 20.80 -0.06 -5.56
CA THR A 33 20.57 0.36 -6.95
C THR A 33 20.32 1.86 -7.06
N GLY A 34 21.01 2.52 -7.98
CA GLY A 34 20.77 3.93 -8.30
C GLY A 34 21.87 4.57 -9.14
N SER A 35 21.65 5.82 -9.56
CA SER A 35 22.53 6.55 -10.47
C SER A 35 23.89 6.93 -9.88
N SER A 36 24.10 6.79 -8.58
CA SER A 36 25.32 7.22 -7.88
C SER A 36 26.51 6.29 -8.06
N GLY A 37 26.40 5.19 -8.82
CA GLY A 37 27.51 4.26 -9.08
C GLY A 37 28.04 3.53 -7.84
N SER A 38 27.30 3.54 -6.73
CA SER A 38 27.71 2.93 -5.45
C SER A 38 27.83 1.41 -5.58
N ASN A 39 28.95 0.84 -5.12
CA ASN A 39 29.15 -0.60 -5.13
C ASN A 39 28.35 -1.29 -4.01
N LEU A 40 27.97 -2.57 -4.16
CA LEU A 40 27.20 -3.29 -3.14
C LEU A 40 27.94 -3.37 -1.79
N LEU A 41 29.27 -3.54 -1.85
CA LEU A 41 30.14 -3.59 -0.67
C LEU A 41 30.22 -2.24 0.05
N GLU A 42 30.20 -1.14 -0.70
CA GLU A 42 30.20 0.21 -0.16
C GLU A 42 28.87 0.50 0.54
N THR A 43 27.75 0.14 -0.09
CA THR A 43 26.40 0.28 0.50
C THR A 43 26.29 -0.53 1.79
N PHE A 44 26.79 -1.76 1.80
CA PHE A 44 26.82 -2.59 3.01
C PHE A 44 27.68 -1.97 4.13
N SER A 45 28.83 -1.40 3.78
CA SER A 45 29.73 -0.72 4.73
C SER A 45 29.08 0.53 5.33
N ILE A 46 28.38 1.33 4.51
CA ILE A 46 27.64 2.51 4.93
C ILE A 46 26.46 2.13 5.85
N LEU A 47 25.73 1.05 5.53
CA LEU A 47 24.61 0.57 6.34
C LEU A 47 25.04 0.09 7.74
N ILE A 48 26.23 -0.49 7.86
CA ILE A 48 26.80 -0.94 9.14
C ILE A 48 27.53 0.20 9.88
N GLY A 49 27.55 1.42 9.32
CA GLY A 49 28.18 2.59 9.94
C GLY A 49 29.72 2.59 9.84
N LYS A 50 30.28 1.80 8.94
CA LYS A 50 31.72 1.76 8.62
C LYS A 50 32.09 2.59 7.38
N GLY A 51 31.09 3.15 6.69
CA GLY A 51 31.31 4.08 5.58
C GLY A 51 31.64 5.48 6.08
N ASP A 52 32.27 6.28 5.22
CA ASP A 52 32.54 7.69 5.49
C ASP A 52 31.22 8.47 5.62
N PRO A 53 30.90 9.05 6.81
CA PRO A 53 29.64 9.74 7.05
C PRO A 53 29.45 10.97 6.16
N ASP A 54 30.54 11.62 5.76
CA ASP A 54 30.52 12.85 4.95
C ASP A 54 30.45 12.55 3.45
N SER A 55 30.43 11.27 3.06
CA SER A 55 30.27 10.88 1.67
C SER A 55 28.87 11.23 1.15
N ILE A 56 28.82 11.72 -0.09
CA ILE A 56 27.57 11.95 -0.82
C ILE A 56 26.75 10.64 -0.90
N ALA A 57 27.43 9.49 -1.01
CA ALA A 57 26.82 8.17 -1.02
C ALA A 57 26.07 7.86 0.30
N ALA A 58 26.67 8.17 1.46
CA ALA A 58 26.02 7.98 2.75
C ALA A 58 24.76 8.84 2.88
N THR A 59 24.82 10.10 2.47
CA THR A 59 23.64 10.99 2.47
C THR A 59 22.52 10.45 1.59
N ILE A 60 22.83 10.01 0.36
CA ILE A 60 21.83 9.45 -0.56
C ILE A 60 21.19 8.17 0.03
N ILE A 61 22.00 7.27 0.59
CA ILE A 61 21.50 6.02 1.17
C ILE A 61 20.57 6.30 2.36
N TRP A 62 21.00 7.12 3.32
CA TRP A 62 20.27 7.36 4.56
C TRP A 62 19.10 8.33 4.42
N GLN A 63 19.23 9.41 3.65
CA GLN A 63 18.21 10.48 3.58
C GLN A 63 17.23 10.31 2.42
N ILE A 64 17.57 9.53 1.38
CA ILE A 64 16.75 9.41 0.17
C ILE A 64 16.27 7.97 -0.04
N ARG A 65 17.19 7.00 -0.10
CA ARG A 65 16.85 5.62 -0.48
C ARG A 65 16.18 4.85 0.65
N LEU A 66 16.75 4.88 1.85
CA LEU A 66 16.24 4.14 3.00
C LEU A 66 14.81 4.54 3.36
N PRO A 67 14.44 5.84 3.47
CA PRO A 67 13.06 6.25 3.73
C PRO A 67 12.09 5.77 2.63
N ARG A 68 12.52 5.81 1.36
CA ARG A 68 11.72 5.36 0.22
C ARG A 68 11.47 3.85 0.23
N VAL A 69 12.49 3.05 0.56
CA VAL A 69 12.38 1.58 0.65
C VAL A 69 11.48 1.17 1.80
N ILE A 70 11.62 1.82 2.96
CA ILE A 70 10.73 1.61 4.10
C ILE A 70 9.28 1.94 3.70
N LEU A 71 9.06 3.09 3.07
CA LEU A 71 7.72 3.49 2.60
C LEU A 71 7.15 2.46 1.61
N ALA A 72 7.94 2.00 0.65
CA ALA A 72 7.52 0.99 -0.33
C ALA A 72 7.13 -0.34 0.35
N ALA A 73 7.88 -0.78 1.36
CA ALA A 73 7.55 -1.98 2.13
C ALA A 73 6.23 -1.81 2.91
N PHE A 74 6.01 -0.66 3.54
CA PHE A 74 4.75 -0.36 4.23
C PHE A 74 3.56 -0.31 3.27
N VAL A 75 3.69 0.40 2.14
CA VAL A 75 2.62 0.50 1.13
C VAL A 75 2.32 -0.87 0.52
N GLY A 76 3.34 -1.65 0.15
CA GLY A 76 3.14 -3.00 -0.38
C GLY A 76 2.46 -3.93 0.65
N GLY A 77 2.87 -3.84 1.92
CA GLY A 77 2.26 -4.60 3.01
C GLY A 77 0.80 -4.23 3.26
N THR A 78 0.45 -2.95 3.29
CA THR A 78 -0.94 -2.51 3.47
C THR A 78 -1.83 -2.90 2.29
N LEU A 79 -1.32 -2.84 1.06
CA LEU A 79 -2.05 -3.30 -0.12
C LEU A 79 -2.27 -4.81 -0.12
N ALA A 80 -1.25 -5.60 0.27
CA ALA A 80 -1.39 -7.05 0.39
C ALA A 80 -2.42 -7.45 1.46
N LEU A 81 -2.40 -6.78 2.62
CA LEU A 81 -3.40 -6.98 3.68
C LEU A 81 -4.80 -6.55 3.23
N GLY A 82 -4.92 -5.42 2.54
CA GLY A 82 -6.17 -4.96 1.95
C GLY A 82 -6.74 -5.99 0.97
N GLY A 83 -5.91 -6.49 0.04
CA GLY A 83 -6.29 -7.57 -0.88
C GLY A 83 -6.79 -8.81 -0.16
N LEU A 84 -6.06 -9.29 0.87
CA LEU A 84 -6.44 -10.45 1.66
C LEU A 84 -7.81 -10.26 2.36
N VAL A 85 -8.06 -9.09 2.94
CA VAL A 85 -9.33 -8.77 3.61
C VAL A 85 -10.47 -8.78 2.59
N PHE A 86 -10.30 -8.12 1.44
CA PHE A 86 -11.33 -8.07 0.39
C PHE A 86 -11.63 -9.45 -0.18
N GLN A 87 -10.60 -10.25 -0.47
CA GLN A 87 -10.75 -11.62 -0.96
C GLN A 87 -11.48 -12.50 0.06
N ALA A 88 -11.21 -12.35 1.36
CA ALA A 88 -11.87 -13.10 2.42
C ALA A 88 -13.36 -12.68 2.62
N LEU A 89 -13.64 -11.38 2.60
CA LEU A 89 -15.01 -10.85 2.77
C LEU A 89 -15.92 -11.22 1.59
N LEU A 90 -15.40 -11.09 0.37
CA LEU A 90 -16.13 -11.37 -0.86
C LEU A 90 -16.09 -12.86 -1.23
N ARG A 91 -15.23 -13.64 -0.57
CA ARG A 91 -14.96 -15.06 -0.90
C ARG A 91 -14.67 -15.23 -2.39
N ASN A 92 -14.00 -14.24 -2.97
CA ASN A 92 -13.68 -14.18 -4.39
C ASN A 92 -12.19 -13.85 -4.55
N PRO A 93 -11.36 -14.78 -5.04
CA PRO A 93 -9.92 -14.57 -5.21
C PRO A 93 -9.60 -13.50 -6.27
N LEU A 94 -10.57 -13.11 -7.11
CA LEU A 94 -10.42 -12.03 -8.10
C LEU A 94 -10.78 -10.64 -7.54
N ALA A 95 -11.21 -10.55 -6.28
CA ALA A 95 -11.59 -9.27 -5.70
C ALA A 95 -10.36 -8.42 -5.34
N GLU A 96 -10.41 -7.15 -5.72
CA GLU A 96 -9.37 -6.17 -5.44
C GLU A 96 -9.92 -4.95 -4.70
N PRO A 97 -9.16 -4.37 -3.75
CA PRO A 97 -9.61 -3.23 -2.93
C PRO A 97 -9.85 -1.94 -3.75
N TYR A 98 -9.25 -1.85 -4.95
CA TYR A 98 -9.36 -0.67 -5.82
C TYR A 98 -10.74 -0.49 -6.46
N ILE A 99 -11.60 -1.51 -6.42
CA ILE A 99 -12.91 -1.52 -7.10
C ILE A 99 -13.92 -0.57 -6.45
N LEU A 100 -13.71 -0.14 -5.20
CA LEU A 100 -14.63 0.76 -4.49
C LEU A 100 -14.44 2.25 -4.81
N GLY A 101 -13.69 2.65 -5.83
CA GLY A 101 -13.51 4.07 -6.19
C GLY A 101 -12.69 4.91 -5.17
N ILE A 102 -12.18 4.29 -4.10
CA ILE A 102 -11.35 4.93 -3.05
C ILE A 102 -10.09 5.57 -3.66
N SER A 103 -9.50 4.92 -4.66
CA SER A 103 -8.35 5.45 -5.40
C SER A 103 -8.69 6.68 -6.24
N GLY A 104 -9.89 6.71 -6.84
CA GLY A 104 -10.38 7.87 -7.57
C GLY A 104 -10.63 9.06 -6.65
N GLY A 105 -11.25 8.83 -5.49
CA GLY A 105 -11.41 9.84 -4.43
C GLY A 105 -10.08 10.41 -3.94
N SER A 106 -9.08 9.54 -3.76
CA SER A 106 -7.73 9.92 -3.41
C SER A 106 -7.08 10.82 -4.48
N ALA A 107 -7.23 10.47 -5.76
CA ALA A 107 -6.69 11.27 -6.87
C ALA A 107 -7.36 12.65 -6.97
N ILE A 108 -8.70 12.74 -6.86
CA ILE A 108 -9.41 14.02 -6.84
C ILE A 108 -8.96 14.89 -5.67
N GLY A 109 -8.81 14.30 -4.48
CA GLY A 109 -8.29 15.00 -3.31
C GLY A 109 -6.89 15.57 -3.55
N ALA A 110 -5.99 14.75 -4.13
CA ALA A 110 -4.64 15.19 -4.48
C ALA A 110 -4.65 16.36 -5.49
N ILE A 111 -5.47 16.27 -6.55
CA ILE A 111 -5.63 17.33 -7.55
C ILE A 111 -6.17 18.60 -6.91
N LEU A 112 -7.17 18.49 -6.04
CA LEU A 112 -7.76 19.64 -5.37
C LEU A 112 -6.74 20.34 -4.46
N ALA A 113 -5.90 19.60 -3.72
CA ALA A 113 -4.78 20.17 -2.97
C ALA A 113 -3.79 20.92 -3.87
N MET A 114 -3.48 20.37 -5.05
CA MET A 114 -2.59 21.02 -6.00
C MET A 114 -3.20 22.32 -6.55
N LEU A 115 -4.50 22.34 -6.83
CA LEU A 115 -5.20 23.53 -7.35
C LEU A 115 -5.30 24.67 -6.34
N ILE A 116 -5.50 24.36 -5.05
CA ILE A 116 -5.58 25.37 -3.98
C ILE A 116 -4.19 25.84 -3.48
N GLY A 117 -3.10 25.35 -4.07
CA GLY A 117 -1.73 25.73 -3.71
C GLY A 117 -1.12 24.96 -2.53
N LEU A 118 -1.75 23.88 -2.08
CA LEU A 118 -1.25 22.97 -1.02
C LEU A 118 -0.50 21.77 -1.60
N SER A 119 0.32 21.98 -2.63
CA SER A 119 1.05 20.92 -3.34
C SER A 119 2.19 20.29 -2.53
N TYR A 120 2.68 20.95 -1.49
CA TYR A 120 3.76 20.43 -0.65
C TYR A 120 3.23 19.51 0.45
N PHE A 121 4.11 18.63 0.95
CA PHE A 121 3.81 17.82 2.12
C PHE A 121 3.51 18.74 3.33
N PRO A 122 2.43 18.50 4.11
CA PRO A 122 1.52 17.35 4.07
C PRO A 122 0.21 17.56 3.29
N GLY A 123 0.05 18.70 2.59
CA GLY A 123 -1.21 19.11 1.95
C GLY A 123 -1.81 18.05 1.02
N VAL A 124 -1.06 17.62 0.00
CA VAL A 124 -1.51 16.57 -0.94
C VAL A 124 -1.89 15.28 -0.22
N ALA A 125 -1.12 14.86 0.79
CA ALA A 125 -1.39 13.63 1.53
C ALA A 125 -2.69 13.71 2.34
N ILE A 126 -2.94 14.84 3.01
CA ILE A 126 -4.16 15.05 3.81
C ILE A 126 -5.39 15.09 2.92
N PHE A 127 -5.34 15.83 1.81
CA PHE A 127 -6.48 15.94 0.90
C PHE A 127 -6.72 14.64 0.12
N SER A 128 -5.67 13.94 -0.29
CA SER A 128 -5.76 12.59 -0.89
C SER A 128 -6.42 11.61 0.08
N PHE A 129 -5.99 11.59 1.34
CA PHE A 129 -6.60 10.76 2.37
C PHE A 129 -8.06 11.17 2.63
N GLY A 130 -8.34 12.47 2.77
CA GLY A 130 -9.69 13.00 2.96
C GLY A 130 -10.63 12.65 1.80
N GLY A 131 -10.17 12.78 0.55
CA GLY A 131 -10.91 12.38 -0.64
C GLY A 131 -11.24 10.89 -0.62
N SER A 132 -10.28 10.04 -0.24
CA SER A 132 -10.50 8.60 -0.10
C SER A 132 -11.55 8.24 0.97
N LEU A 133 -11.55 8.95 2.10
CA LEU A 133 -12.52 8.78 3.19
C LEU A 133 -13.92 9.26 2.80
N LEU A 134 -14.03 10.37 2.06
CA LEU A 134 -15.31 10.86 1.57
C LEU A 134 -15.99 9.85 0.65
N VAL A 135 -15.21 9.24 -0.26
CA VAL A 135 -15.73 8.19 -1.14
C VAL A 135 -16.17 6.95 -0.36
N LEU A 136 -15.35 6.50 0.60
CA LEU A 136 -15.70 5.38 1.46
C LEU A 136 -16.98 5.67 2.29
N GLY A 137 -17.10 6.88 2.85
CA GLY A 137 -18.29 7.34 3.55
C GLY A 137 -19.52 7.35 2.66
N PHE A 138 -19.40 7.84 1.43
CA PHE A 138 -20.50 7.88 0.47
C PHE A 138 -21.01 6.47 0.12
N ILE A 139 -20.09 5.53 -0.15
CA ILE A 139 -20.44 4.14 -0.47
C ILE A 139 -21.08 3.43 0.72
N THR A 140 -20.55 3.62 1.93
CA THR A 140 -21.11 2.99 3.14
C THR A 140 -22.50 3.53 3.47
N VAL A 141 -22.75 4.84 3.27
CA VAL A 141 -24.08 5.43 3.42
C VAL A 141 -25.04 4.89 2.38
N ILE A 142 -24.67 4.81 1.09
CA ILE A 142 -25.54 4.25 0.04
C ILE A 142 -25.86 2.78 0.33
N ALA A 143 -24.83 1.98 0.65
CA ALA A 143 -25.02 0.57 0.94
C ALA A 143 -25.86 0.33 2.20
N GLY A 144 -25.74 1.19 3.22
CA GLY A 144 -26.50 1.11 4.47
C GLY A 144 -27.90 1.72 4.44
N SER A 145 -28.14 2.73 3.59
CA SER A 145 -29.44 3.42 3.48
C SER A 145 -30.42 2.71 2.54
N THR A 146 -29.93 1.87 1.62
CA THR A 146 -30.80 1.24 0.62
C THR A 146 -31.70 0.14 1.21
N LEU A 147 -31.34 -0.47 2.34
CA LEU A 147 -32.20 -1.45 3.01
C LEU A 147 -32.06 -1.34 4.53
N GLY A 148 -33.18 -1.24 5.25
CA GLY A 148 -33.28 -1.52 6.69
C GLY A 148 -32.95 -2.98 7.07
N ASN A 149 -32.15 -3.69 6.27
CA ASN A 149 -31.61 -5.01 6.52
C ASN A 149 -30.08 -4.92 6.49
N THR A 150 -29.48 -5.31 7.60
CA THR A 150 -28.05 -5.38 7.94
C THR A 150 -27.19 -6.29 7.04
N MET A 151 -27.67 -6.68 5.85
CA MET A 151 -26.89 -7.44 4.90
C MET A 151 -26.48 -6.53 3.74
N LEU A 152 -25.25 -6.04 3.83
CA LEU A 152 -24.51 -5.45 2.71
C LEU A 152 -24.50 -6.45 1.55
N SER A 153 -25.45 -6.31 0.61
CA SER A 153 -25.45 -7.12 -0.61
C SER A 153 -24.18 -6.84 -1.39
N ARG A 154 -23.35 -7.87 -1.56
CA ARG A 154 -22.05 -7.80 -2.24
C ARG A 154 -22.17 -7.13 -3.62
N ASP A 155 -23.28 -7.39 -4.31
CA ASP A 155 -23.56 -6.83 -5.63
C ASP A 155 -23.73 -5.31 -5.58
N SER A 156 -24.41 -4.75 -4.58
CA SER A 156 -24.58 -3.30 -4.41
C SER A 156 -23.26 -2.59 -4.14
N LEU A 157 -22.37 -3.21 -3.36
CA LEU A 157 -21.01 -2.69 -3.12
C LEU A 157 -20.17 -2.70 -4.39
N LEU A 158 -20.26 -3.76 -5.20
CA LEU A 158 -19.54 -3.87 -6.46
C LEU A 158 -20.05 -2.85 -7.49
N LEU A 159 -21.37 -2.76 -7.70
CA LEU A 159 -21.97 -1.79 -8.61
C LEU A 159 -21.71 -0.34 -8.15
N GLY A 160 -21.88 -0.05 -6.87
CA GLY A 160 -21.58 1.28 -6.31
C GLY A 160 -20.12 1.68 -6.47
N GLY A 161 -19.20 0.72 -6.29
CA GLY A 161 -17.77 0.92 -6.54
C GLY A 161 -17.45 1.25 -8.00
N VAL A 162 -18.01 0.49 -8.95
CA VAL A 162 -17.82 0.75 -10.39
C VAL A 162 -18.38 2.11 -10.80
N MET A 163 -19.59 2.46 -10.32
CA MET A 163 -20.19 3.78 -10.57
C MET A 163 -19.33 4.91 -10.03
N MET A 164 -18.80 4.73 -8.81
CA MET A 164 -17.95 5.75 -8.19
C MET A 164 -16.61 5.89 -8.92
N ASN A 165 -16.03 4.78 -9.37
CA ASN A 165 -14.80 4.82 -10.15
C ASN A 165 -15.00 5.58 -11.47
N ALA A 166 -16.12 5.32 -12.18
CA ALA A 166 -16.47 6.05 -13.41
C ALA A 166 -16.70 7.54 -13.15
N PHE A 167 -17.40 7.89 -12.08
CA PHE A 167 -17.59 9.29 -11.66
C PHE A 167 -16.25 9.96 -11.38
N CYS A 168 -15.37 9.32 -10.59
CA CYS A 168 -14.07 9.89 -10.28
C CYS A 168 -13.21 10.07 -11.52
N ALA A 169 -13.22 9.09 -12.44
CA ALA A 169 -12.48 9.17 -13.70
C ALA A 169 -12.98 10.29 -14.63
N ALA A 170 -14.25 10.67 -14.55
CA ALA A 170 -14.79 11.79 -15.33
C ALA A 170 -14.42 13.16 -14.73
N VAL A 171 -14.14 13.23 -13.43
CA VAL A 171 -13.76 14.47 -12.73
C VAL A 171 -12.26 14.76 -12.83
N ILE A 172 -11.44 13.70 -12.89
CA ILE A 172 -9.98 13.76 -13.07
C ILE A 172 -9.65 14.16 -14.52
#